data_AF-A0AAW1GVC5-F1
#
_entry.id   AF-A0AAW1GVC5-F1
#
_cell.length_a   1.000
_cell.length_b   1.000
_cell.length_c   1.000
_cell.angle_alpha   90.00
_cell.angle_beta   90.00
_cell.angle_gamma   90.00
#
_symmetry.space_group_name_H-M   'P 1'
#
loop_
_entity.id
_entity.type
_entity.pdbx_description
1 polymer ?
#
loop_
_entity_poly.entity_id
_entity_poly.type
_entity_poly.pdbx_seq_one_letter_code
_entity_poly.pdbx_strand_id
1 'polypeptide(L)'
;MSDESLIKRKAATEGAPESSSMAAKKPKPNTVETRESQLLDSSETANSQGKSFVIEAYAAEDKGSRHTMEDVWVVLPHAFPPHDSSTFRCAHFAVYDGHGGRLAAEYAQKHLNFNVISSGFPRESVHVKAAKKAILEGFRRTDEGLLQESAAGGWLDGATAVCVWVLGHTVFVANVGDAKAVVARSIIPDGNESSSLKAILLTREHKVIYPFERSRIQKAGGLVSSNGRLQGRLEVSRAFGDRQFKKVGVIAVPDVQSFNVTERDQFIILGCDGLWGVLGPTDAVDFVHKLLKEGLPLDAVCRRLVKEAVYERGCKDNCTAVVIFFKRP
;
A
#
# COMPACT_ATOMS: atom_id res chain seq x y z
N MET A 1 15.60 32.83 68.24
CA MET A 1 16.79 33.10 69.08
C MET A 1 17.11 31.82 69.83
N SER A 2 18.40 31.50 70.00
CA SER A 2 18.96 30.31 70.68
C SER A 2 18.49 28.94 70.12
N ASP A 3 19.35 28.09 69.56
CA ASP A 3 20.60 27.48 70.09
C ASP A 3 20.26 26.47 71.21
N GLU A 4 20.43 25.16 70.99
CA GLU A 4 21.66 24.35 71.23
C GLU A 4 21.58 23.59 72.58
N SER A 5 22.43 22.60 72.90
CA SER A 5 23.03 21.51 72.09
C SER A 5 23.69 20.47 73.04
N LEU A 6 23.80 19.20 72.58
CA LEU A 6 24.71 18.15 73.12
C LEU A 6 24.53 17.81 74.64
N ILE A 7 25.29 16.96 75.36
CA ILE A 7 26.69 16.46 75.33
C ILE A 7 26.76 15.03 75.91
N LYS A 8 27.91 14.33 75.74
CA LYS A 8 28.33 13.00 76.28
C LYS A 8 27.75 11.81 75.46
N ARG A 9 28.39 10.65 75.26
CA ARG A 9 29.74 10.03 75.48
C ARG A 9 29.69 8.66 74.72
N LYS A 10 30.73 7.86 74.41
CA LYS A 10 32.16 7.95 74.06
C LYS A 10 32.53 6.49 73.67
N ALA A 11 33.29 6.06 72.65
CA ALA A 11 34.00 6.58 71.46
C ALA A 11 35.32 5.79 71.28
N ALA A 12 35.82 5.67 70.04
CA ALA A 12 37.03 4.97 69.53
C ALA A 12 36.67 3.92 68.44
N THR A 13 37.54 3.61 67.47
CA THR A 13 38.99 3.92 67.36
C THR A 13 39.43 4.34 65.94
N GLU A 14 40.68 4.79 65.81
CA GLU A 14 41.40 5.23 64.59
C GLU A 14 41.49 4.17 63.46
N GLY A 15 41.88 4.50 62.22
CA GLY A 15 42.36 5.79 61.67
C GLY A 15 42.64 5.77 60.16
N ALA A 16 43.27 6.83 59.65
CA ALA A 16 43.64 7.04 58.23
C ALA A 16 45.19 7.06 58.04
N PRO A 17 45.75 7.15 56.82
CA PRO A 17 45.77 8.43 56.07
C PRO A 17 45.58 8.29 54.53
N GLU A 18 45.68 9.43 53.84
CA GLU A 18 45.49 9.63 52.40
C GLU A 18 46.73 9.29 51.54
N SER A 19 46.54 9.12 50.22
CA SER A 19 47.34 9.82 49.19
C SER A 19 46.88 9.48 47.75
N SER A 20 47.29 10.31 46.79
CA SER A 20 46.90 10.26 45.37
C SER A 20 47.82 9.41 44.49
N SER A 21 47.35 8.90 43.34
CA SER A 21 47.93 9.25 42.02
C SER A 21 47.27 8.57 40.80
N MET A 22 47.40 9.29 39.67
CA MET A 22 47.56 8.89 38.26
C MET A 22 46.71 7.78 37.58
N ALA A 23 46.31 8.13 36.35
CA ALA A 23 45.50 7.37 35.41
C ALA A 23 46.16 6.13 34.79
N ALA A 24 45.32 5.18 34.37
CA ALA A 24 45.61 4.16 33.35
C ALA A 24 44.47 4.10 32.30
N LYS A 25 44.73 3.53 31.12
CA LYS A 25 43.82 3.54 29.94
C LYS A 25 43.78 2.17 29.27
N LYS A 26 42.63 1.85 28.61
CA LYS A 26 42.32 0.63 27.81
C LYS A 26 41.95 -0.63 28.65
N PRO A 27 41.29 -1.66 28.07
CA PRO A 27 40.82 -1.79 26.67
C PRO A 27 39.28 -1.89 26.51
N LYS A 28 38.83 -1.95 25.24
CA LYS A 28 37.45 -2.34 24.87
C LYS A 28 37.31 -3.88 24.84
N PRO A 29 36.15 -4.44 25.18
CA PRO A 29 35.62 -5.66 24.57
C PRO A 29 34.88 -5.34 23.25
N ASN A 30 34.68 -6.34 22.40
CA ASN A 30 34.13 -6.14 21.04
C ASN A 30 32.59 -6.20 20.95
N THR A 31 32.11 -5.66 19.85
CA THR A 31 30.81 -5.90 19.21
C THR A 31 30.39 -7.37 19.22
N VAL A 32 29.09 -7.60 19.43
CA VAL A 32 28.36 -8.73 18.85
C VAL A 32 27.36 -8.13 17.86
N GLU A 33 27.42 -8.54 16.60
CA GLU A 33 26.46 -8.12 15.57
C GLU A 33 25.16 -8.92 15.69
N THR A 34 24.01 -8.24 15.66
CA THR A 34 22.74 -8.87 15.25
C THR A 34 22.36 -8.34 13.87
N ARG A 35 22.59 -9.17 12.86
CA ARG A 35 22.27 -8.88 11.45
C ARG A 35 20.76 -8.94 11.22
N GLU A 36 20.12 -7.80 10.94
CA GLU A 36 18.87 -7.72 10.16
C GLU A 36 18.53 -6.26 9.83
N SER A 37 18.81 -5.80 8.59
CA SER A 37 18.27 -4.57 7.95
C SER A 37 19.01 -4.09 6.68
N GLN A 38 19.94 -4.85 6.08
CA GLN A 38 20.65 -4.45 4.86
C GLN A 38 20.59 -5.48 3.71
N LEU A 39 19.47 -5.50 2.97
CA LEU A 39 19.39 -5.93 1.57
C LEU A 39 18.18 -5.26 0.91
N LEU A 40 18.36 -4.06 0.32
CA LEU A 40 17.59 -3.47 -0.79
C LEU A 40 17.94 -1.98 -1.03
N ASP A 41 19.23 -1.62 -1.02
CA ASP A 41 19.70 -0.40 -1.70
C ASP A 41 21.03 -0.69 -2.41
N SER A 42 20.92 -1.10 -3.67
CA SER A 42 22.03 -1.29 -4.60
C SER A 42 21.64 -0.57 -5.89
N SER A 43 22.17 0.64 -6.07
CA SER A 43 21.83 1.55 -7.17
C SER A 43 22.51 1.16 -8.48
N GLU A 44 22.24 -0.05 -8.97
CA GLU A 44 22.62 -0.45 -10.32
C GLU A 44 21.63 0.13 -11.33
N THR A 45 22.11 1.02 -12.20
CA THR A 45 21.43 1.37 -13.45
C THR A 45 21.57 0.22 -14.46
N ALA A 46 20.99 -0.92 -14.11
CA ALA A 46 20.92 -2.09 -14.98
C ALA A 46 20.10 -1.74 -16.23
N ASN A 47 20.79 -1.53 -17.36
CA ASN A 47 20.18 -1.31 -18.67
C ASN A 47 19.61 -2.63 -19.22
N SER A 48 18.67 -3.22 -18.49
CA SER A 48 18.02 -4.46 -18.90
C SER A 48 17.03 -4.18 -20.02
N GLN A 49 17.46 -4.50 -21.24
CA GLN A 49 16.56 -4.78 -22.36
C GLN A 49 15.76 -6.06 -22.07
N GLY A 50 14.88 -6.00 -21.06
CA GLY A 50 13.89 -7.04 -20.82
C GLY A 50 13.04 -7.22 -22.07
N LYS A 51 12.76 -8.48 -22.44
CA LYS A 51 11.94 -8.80 -23.61
C LYS A 51 10.62 -8.04 -23.55
N SER A 52 10.22 -7.45 -24.68
CA SER A 52 8.97 -6.68 -24.75
C SER A 52 7.78 -7.54 -24.32
N PHE A 53 6.94 -6.98 -23.46
CA PHE A 53 5.66 -7.58 -23.05
C PHE A 53 4.51 -6.65 -23.43
N VAL A 54 3.34 -7.22 -23.73
CA VAL A 54 2.07 -6.50 -23.90
C VAL A 54 1.33 -6.49 -22.56
N ILE A 55 0.64 -5.40 -22.27
CA ILE A 55 -0.25 -5.30 -21.11
C ILE A 55 -1.68 -5.43 -21.62
N GLU A 56 -2.38 -6.47 -21.18
CA GLU A 56 -3.84 -6.53 -21.25
C GLU A 56 -4.39 -6.54 -19.83
N ALA A 57 -5.48 -5.83 -19.58
CA ALA A 57 -6.07 -5.77 -18.26
C ALA A 57 -7.60 -5.70 -18.34
N TYR A 58 -8.24 -6.37 -17.40
CA TYR A 58 -9.69 -6.50 -17.34
C TYR A 58 -10.15 -6.23 -15.92
N ALA A 59 -11.32 -5.60 -15.80
CA ALA A 59 -12.02 -5.39 -14.54
C ALA A 59 -13.27 -6.26 -14.50
N ALA A 60 -13.64 -6.66 -13.28
CA ALA A 60 -14.93 -7.23 -12.98
C ALA A 60 -15.39 -6.69 -11.62
N GLU A 61 -16.69 -6.52 -11.48
CA GLU A 61 -17.33 -6.04 -10.27
C GLU A 61 -18.65 -6.78 -10.05
N ASP A 62 -19.02 -7.00 -8.80
CA ASP A 62 -20.35 -7.43 -8.39
C ASP A 62 -20.70 -6.73 -7.07
N LYS A 63 -21.95 -6.29 -6.94
CA LYS A 63 -22.43 -5.57 -5.77
C LYS A 63 -22.57 -6.48 -4.54
N GLY A 64 -22.69 -7.79 -4.75
CA GLY A 64 -22.98 -8.75 -3.69
C GLY A 64 -24.28 -8.40 -2.96
N SER A 65 -24.33 -8.67 -1.66
CA SER A 65 -25.51 -8.42 -0.81
C SER A 65 -25.66 -6.97 -0.32
N ARG A 66 -24.78 -6.03 -0.72
CA ARG A 66 -24.87 -4.62 -0.30
C ARG A 66 -26.05 -3.92 -1.01
N HIS A 67 -26.58 -2.86 -0.38
CA HIS A 67 -27.65 -2.06 -0.98
C HIS A 67 -27.14 -1.27 -2.19
N THR A 68 -26.07 -0.51 -1.98
CA THR A 68 -25.33 0.29 -2.95
C THR A 68 -24.14 -0.48 -3.53
N MET A 69 -23.64 0.02 -4.67
CA MET A 69 -22.29 -0.25 -5.16
C MET A 69 -21.46 1.01 -4.85
N GLU A 70 -20.42 0.91 -4.04
CA GLU A 70 -19.57 2.03 -3.63
C GLU A 70 -18.14 1.91 -4.21
N ASP A 71 -17.72 0.71 -4.61
CA ASP A 71 -16.49 0.45 -5.39
C ASP A 71 -16.47 1.13 -6.77
N VAL A 72 -15.31 1.67 -7.15
CA VAL A 72 -14.96 2.00 -8.55
C VAL A 72 -13.57 1.51 -8.92
N TRP A 73 -13.32 1.30 -10.21
CA TRP A 73 -12.04 0.85 -10.74
C TRP A 73 -11.58 1.68 -11.94
N VAL A 74 -10.31 1.52 -12.32
CA VAL A 74 -9.70 2.15 -13.50
C VAL A 74 -8.93 1.10 -14.30
N VAL A 75 -9.11 1.12 -15.61
CA VAL A 75 -8.29 0.38 -16.59
C VAL A 75 -7.91 1.34 -17.71
N LEU A 76 -6.67 1.84 -17.69
CA LEU A 76 -6.11 2.75 -18.67
C LEU A 76 -4.78 2.19 -19.23
N PRO A 77 -4.81 1.42 -20.34
CA PRO A 77 -3.60 0.95 -21.02
C PRO A 77 -2.70 2.09 -21.51
N HIS A 78 -3.29 3.25 -21.77
CA HIS A 78 -2.61 4.52 -22.03
C HIS A 78 -3.08 5.54 -20.99
N ALA A 79 -2.24 5.85 -20.01
CA ALA A 79 -2.57 6.71 -18.88
C ALA A 79 -2.22 8.19 -19.12
N PHE A 80 -1.32 8.50 -20.06
CA PHE A 80 -1.04 9.89 -20.45
C PHE A 80 -2.23 10.51 -21.21
N PRO A 81 -2.46 11.83 -21.10
CA PRO A 81 -3.55 12.51 -21.81
C PRO A 81 -3.44 12.35 -23.35
N PRO A 82 -4.55 12.38 -24.11
CA PRO A 82 -4.54 12.22 -25.58
C PRO A 82 -3.73 13.27 -26.38
N HIS A 83 -3.28 14.35 -25.74
CA HIS A 83 -2.44 15.39 -26.33
C HIS A 83 -0.96 15.28 -25.91
N ASP A 84 -0.59 14.24 -25.17
CA ASP A 84 0.81 13.94 -24.86
C ASP A 84 1.47 13.24 -26.05
N SER A 85 2.58 13.80 -26.55
CA SER A 85 3.38 13.22 -27.63
C SER A 85 4.33 12.10 -27.17
N SER A 86 4.34 11.77 -25.87
CA SER A 86 5.13 10.68 -25.32
C SER A 86 4.76 9.31 -25.91
N THR A 87 5.69 8.73 -26.65
CA THR A 87 5.66 7.31 -27.06
C THR A 87 6.05 6.35 -25.94
N PHE A 88 6.48 6.86 -24.77
CA PHE A 88 6.88 6.05 -23.63
C PHE A 88 5.67 5.41 -22.95
N ARG A 89 5.75 4.11 -22.69
CA ARG A 89 4.64 3.34 -22.09
C ARG A 89 4.34 3.87 -20.68
N CYS A 90 3.13 4.39 -20.50
CA CYS A 90 2.53 4.59 -19.18
C CYS A 90 1.11 4.04 -19.19
N ALA A 91 0.83 3.06 -18.33
CA ALA A 91 -0.50 2.50 -18.08
C ALA A 91 -0.88 2.70 -16.60
N HIS A 92 -2.18 2.78 -16.30
CA HIS A 92 -2.71 2.96 -14.95
C HIS A 92 -3.91 2.05 -14.70
N PHE A 93 -3.93 1.43 -13.52
CA PHE A 93 -4.99 0.54 -13.06
C PHE A 93 -5.27 0.82 -11.59
N ALA A 94 -6.51 0.76 -11.15
CA ALA A 94 -6.86 0.98 -9.75
C ALA A 94 -8.15 0.28 -9.34
N VAL A 95 -8.29 0.02 -8.04
CA VAL A 95 -9.56 -0.25 -7.35
C VAL A 95 -9.64 0.72 -6.17
N TYR A 96 -10.78 1.38 -6.04
CA TYR A 96 -11.14 2.26 -4.93
C TYR A 96 -12.37 1.65 -4.26
N ASP A 97 -12.22 1.24 -3.00
CA ASP A 97 -13.28 0.67 -2.16
C ASP A 97 -13.97 1.85 -1.45
N GLY A 98 -15.25 2.10 -1.74
CA GLY A 98 -15.98 3.27 -1.25
C GLY A 98 -16.76 2.97 0.02
N HIS A 99 -16.76 3.89 0.99
CA HIS A 99 -17.45 3.68 2.26
C HIS A 99 -18.32 4.85 2.71
N GLY A 100 -19.61 4.56 2.94
CA GLY A 100 -20.61 5.52 3.40
C GLY A 100 -21.10 6.46 2.30
N GLY A 101 -20.88 6.07 1.05
CA GLY A 101 -21.05 6.88 -0.15
C GLY A 101 -20.00 6.53 -1.20
N ARG A 102 -20.27 6.93 -2.45
CA ARG A 102 -19.49 6.60 -3.64
C ARG A 102 -18.67 7.78 -4.17
N LEU A 103 -18.95 9.00 -3.71
CA LEU A 103 -18.48 10.25 -4.30
C LEU A 103 -16.99 10.46 -4.05
N ALA A 104 -16.50 10.08 -2.87
CA ALA A 104 -15.07 10.03 -2.57
C ALA A 104 -14.29 9.10 -3.53
N ALA A 105 -14.87 7.94 -3.86
CA ALA A 105 -14.27 6.95 -4.74
C ALA A 105 -14.30 7.41 -6.21
N GLU A 106 -15.44 7.89 -6.71
CA GLU A 106 -15.61 8.45 -8.05
C GLU A 106 -14.72 9.69 -8.29
N TYR A 107 -14.55 10.55 -7.28
CA TYR A 107 -13.62 11.67 -7.38
C TYR A 107 -12.17 11.18 -7.52
N ALA A 108 -11.76 10.20 -6.72
CA ALA A 108 -10.41 9.62 -6.83
C ALA A 108 -10.18 8.96 -8.19
N GLN A 109 -11.14 8.15 -8.67
CA GLN A 109 -11.15 7.52 -10.01
C GLN A 109 -10.94 8.55 -11.13
N LYS A 110 -11.67 9.67 -11.08
CA LYS A 110 -11.66 10.74 -12.09
C LYS A 110 -10.41 11.62 -12.04
N HIS A 111 -9.89 11.92 -10.86
CA HIS A 111 -8.87 12.97 -10.67
C HIS A 111 -7.45 12.46 -10.37
N LEU A 112 -7.27 11.25 -9.82
CA LEU A 112 -5.96 10.82 -9.29
C LEU A 112 -4.89 10.71 -10.37
N ASN A 113 -5.16 10.01 -11.47
CA ASN A 113 -4.19 9.80 -12.55
C ASN A 113 -3.70 11.14 -13.16
N PHE A 114 -4.63 12.06 -13.42
CA PHE A 114 -4.30 13.41 -13.90
C PHE A 114 -3.43 14.18 -12.90
N ASN A 115 -3.76 14.11 -11.61
CA ASN A 115 -2.99 14.77 -10.56
C ASN A 115 -1.58 14.19 -10.39
N VAL A 116 -1.39 12.86 -10.51
CA VAL A 116 -0.07 12.21 -10.51
C VAL A 116 0.76 12.67 -11.70
N ILE A 117 0.21 12.59 -12.92
CA ILE A 117 0.88 12.97 -14.17
C ILE A 117 1.25 14.46 -14.18
N SER A 118 0.33 15.31 -13.71
CA SER A 118 0.52 16.76 -13.57
C SER A 118 1.41 17.17 -12.38
N SER A 119 1.99 16.20 -11.65
CA SER A 119 2.92 16.41 -10.54
C SER A 119 4.34 15.93 -10.86
N GLY A 120 4.66 15.80 -12.15
CA GLY A 120 6.00 15.44 -12.64
C GLY A 120 6.26 13.94 -12.74
N PHE A 121 5.22 13.15 -13.09
CA PHE A 121 5.44 11.74 -13.43
C PHE A 121 6.30 11.65 -14.70
N PRO A 122 7.37 10.81 -14.76
CA PRO A 122 8.31 10.82 -15.88
C PRO A 122 7.68 10.37 -17.20
N ARG A 123 8.08 10.98 -18.32
CA ARG A 123 7.50 10.76 -19.67
C ARG A 123 8.47 10.22 -20.73
N GLU A 124 9.76 10.13 -20.43
CA GLU A 124 10.78 9.75 -21.42
C GLU A 124 11.63 8.55 -20.96
N SER A 125 11.81 8.40 -19.65
CA SER A 125 12.57 7.31 -19.04
C SER A 125 12.07 7.02 -17.61
N VAL A 126 12.47 5.88 -17.03
CA VAL A 126 12.09 5.55 -15.65
C VAL A 126 12.97 6.30 -14.66
N HIS A 127 12.40 7.27 -13.95
CA HIS A 127 13.02 7.90 -12.79
C HIS A 127 12.24 7.56 -11.51
N VAL A 128 12.58 6.43 -10.88
CA VAL A 128 11.84 5.86 -9.72
C VAL A 128 11.58 6.87 -8.61
N LYS A 129 12.58 7.69 -8.25
CA LYS A 129 12.44 8.73 -7.21
C LYS A 129 11.47 9.85 -7.60
N ALA A 130 11.45 10.25 -8.88
CA ALA A 130 10.53 11.25 -9.40
C ALA A 130 9.10 10.68 -9.50
N ALA A 131 8.94 9.48 -10.05
CA ALA A 131 7.66 8.77 -10.13
C ALA A 131 7.01 8.59 -8.74
N LYS A 132 7.77 8.13 -7.72
CA LYS A 132 7.26 8.03 -6.34
C LYS A 132 6.87 9.40 -5.75
N LYS A 133 7.64 10.46 -6.00
CA LYS A 133 7.29 11.83 -5.57
C LYS A 133 5.99 12.30 -6.24
N ALA A 134 5.85 12.10 -7.54
CA ALA A 134 4.66 12.48 -8.31
C ALA A 134 3.41 11.69 -7.88
N ILE A 135 3.55 10.41 -7.50
CA ILE A 135 2.47 9.62 -6.88
C ILE A 135 2.05 10.23 -5.54
N LEU A 136 2.99 10.46 -4.62
CA LEU A 136 2.69 11.05 -3.30
C LEU A 136 1.99 12.42 -3.41
N GLU A 137 2.48 13.27 -4.33
CA GLU A 137 1.91 14.59 -4.61
C GLU A 137 0.54 14.51 -5.31
N GLY A 138 0.35 13.56 -6.22
CA GLY A 138 -0.93 13.33 -6.88
C GLY A 138 -2.02 12.84 -5.92
N PHE A 139 -1.66 11.96 -4.96
CA PHE A 139 -2.55 11.58 -3.85
C PHE A 139 -2.89 12.81 -2.99
N ARG A 140 -1.90 13.60 -2.55
CA ARG A 140 -2.12 14.83 -1.77
C ARG A 140 -3.09 15.79 -2.46
N ARG A 141 -2.85 16.13 -3.72
CA ARG A 141 -3.70 17.05 -4.52
C ARG A 141 -5.11 16.51 -4.75
N THR A 142 -5.27 15.19 -4.87
CA THR A 142 -6.58 14.56 -5.06
C THR A 142 -7.39 14.59 -3.77
N ASP A 143 -6.77 14.30 -2.63
CA ASP A 143 -7.43 14.39 -1.32
C ASP A 143 -7.78 15.84 -0.95
N GLU A 144 -6.92 16.81 -1.26
CA GLU A 144 -7.20 18.24 -1.02
C GLU A 144 -8.36 18.78 -1.87
N GLY A 145 -8.43 18.40 -3.16
CA GLY A 145 -9.57 18.75 -4.01
C GLY A 145 -10.86 18.07 -3.56
N LEU A 146 -10.80 16.78 -3.23
CA LEU A 146 -11.94 16.05 -2.67
C LEU A 146 -12.43 16.69 -1.37
N LEU A 147 -11.53 17.07 -0.45
CA LEU A 147 -11.91 17.70 0.81
C LEU A 147 -12.58 19.08 0.63
N GLN A 148 -12.36 19.76 -0.51
CA GLN A 148 -13.09 20.97 -0.89
C GLN A 148 -14.49 20.63 -1.42
N GLU A 149 -14.62 19.68 -2.35
CA GLU A 149 -15.93 19.22 -2.86
C GLU A 149 -16.80 18.59 -1.76
N SER A 150 -16.24 17.71 -0.93
CA SER A 150 -16.90 17.17 0.27
C SER A 150 -17.29 18.27 1.26
N ALA A 151 -16.61 19.41 1.30
CA ALA A 151 -16.99 20.52 2.15
C ALA A 151 -18.17 21.33 1.57
N ALA A 152 -18.19 21.56 0.25
CA ALA A 152 -19.27 22.27 -0.44
C ALA A 152 -20.54 21.43 -0.59
N GLY A 153 -20.41 20.17 -1.05
CA GLY A 153 -21.51 19.22 -1.23
C GLY A 153 -21.95 18.49 0.04
N GLY A 154 -21.29 18.76 1.18
CA GLY A 154 -21.65 18.19 2.48
C GLY A 154 -21.23 16.73 2.71
N TRP A 155 -20.43 16.14 1.81
CA TRP A 155 -20.06 14.73 1.86
C TRP A 155 -19.22 14.38 3.10
N LEU A 156 -19.37 13.13 3.54
CA LEU A 156 -18.73 12.51 4.72
C LEU A 156 -18.21 11.10 4.41
N ASP A 157 -18.30 10.67 3.16
CA ASP A 157 -17.82 9.38 2.66
C ASP A 157 -16.29 9.39 2.52
N GLY A 158 -15.73 8.19 2.38
CA GLY A 158 -14.31 8.00 2.09
C GLY A 158 -14.10 6.90 1.08
N ALA A 159 -12.84 6.71 0.70
CA ALA A 159 -12.45 5.59 -0.15
C ALA A 159 -11.05 5.09 0.18
N THR A 160 -10.88 3.77 0.19
CA THR A 160 -9.55 3.16 0.05
C THR A 160 -9.07 3.31 -1.40
N ALA A 161 -7.79 3.07 -1.67
CA ALA A 161 -7.29 3.00 -3.04
C ALA A 161 -6.06 2.10 -3.13
N VAL A 162 -6.16 1.03 -3.92
CA VAL A 162 -5.00 0.31 -4.44
C VAL A 162 -4.80 0.69 -5.89
N CYS A 163 -3.65 1.27 -6.19
CA CYS A 163 -3.31 1.84 -7.50
C CYS A 163 -2.02 1.24 -8.04
N VAL A 164 -2.00 0.95 -9.34
CA VAL A 164 -0.84 0.54 -10.11
C VAL A 164 -0.59 1.53 -11.24
N TRP A 165 0.67 1.89 -11.45
CA TRP A 165 1.15 2.48 -12.71
C TRP A 165 2.24 1.56 -13.29
N VAL A 166 2.24 1.36 -14.60
CA VAL A 166 3.31 0.64 -15.32
C VAL A 166 3.98 1.61 -16.26
N LEU A 167 5.22 1.99 -15.94
CA LEU A 167 6.03 2.98 -16.64
C LEU A 167 7.24 2.30 -17.27
N GLY A 168 7.27 2.18 -18.60
CA GLY A 168 8.21 1.31 -19.30
C GLY A 168 8.05 -0.14 -18.84
N HIS A 169 9.08 -0.68 -18.17
CA HIS A 169 9.05 -2.01 -17.55
C HIS A 169 8.91 -1.97 -16.01
N THR A 170 8.76 -0.79 -15.41
CA THR A 170 8.67 -0.62 -13.95
C THR A 170 7.23 -0.46 -13.50
N VAL A 171 6.77 -1.39 -12.65
CA VAL A 171 5.52 -1.30 -11.91
C VAL A 171 5.74 -0.42 -10.69
N PHE A 172 4.83 0.52 -10.45
CA PHE A 172 4.68 1.28 -9.22
C PHE A 172 3.35 0.90 -8.58
N VAL A 173 3.35 0.61 -7.28
CA VAL A 173 2.15 0.25 -6.51
C VAL A 173 2.00 1.24 -5.36
N ALA A 174 0.82 1.82 -5.23
CA ALA A 174 0.47 2.77 -4.17
C ALA A 174 -0.80 2.29 -3.45
N ASN A 175 -0.81 2.31 -2.12
CA ASN A 175 -1.95 1.86 -1.32
C ASN A 175 -2.33 2.84 -0.20
N VAL A 176 -3.63 3.12 -0.07
CA VAL A 176 -4.27 3.62 1.17
C VAL A 176 -5.46 2.72 1.50
N GLY A 177 -5.70 2.47 2.78
CA GLY A 177 -6.68 1.48 3.25
C GLY A 177 -6.19 0.04 3.10
N ASP A 178 -7.11 -0.89 2.92
CA ASP A 178 -6.93 -2.33 3.08
C ASP A 178 -7.35 -3.19 1.86
N ALA A 179 -7.76 -2.54 0.77
CA ALA A 179 -7.62 -3.08 -0.57
C ALA A 179 -6.17 -3.57 -0.83
N LYS A 180 -6.00 -4.54 -1.73
CA LYS A 180 -4.71 -5.21 -1.94
C LYS A 180 -4.37 -5.44 -3.41
N ALA A 181 -3.08 -5.52 -3.68
CA ALA A 181 -2.54 -6.01 -4.95
C ALA A 181 -1.61 -7.22 -4.70
N VAL A 182 -1.62 -8.20 -5.59
CA VAL A 182 -0.82 -9.43 -5.52
C VAL A 182 -0.27 -9.72 -6.91
N VAL A 183 1.04 -9.93 -7.04
CA VAL A 183 1.64 -10.45 -8.29
C VAL A 183 1.79 -11.97 -8.24
N ALA A 184 1.42 -12.62 -9.34
CA ALA A 184 1.68 -14.02 -9.59
C ALA A 184 3.01 -14.17 -10.33
N ARG A 185 3.99 -14.78 -9.65
CA ARG A 185 5.36 -14.94 -10.16
C ARG A 185 5.75 -16.42 -10.24
N SER A 186 6.16 -16.89 -11.41
CA SER A 186 6.66 -18.25 -11.58
C SER A 186 7.84 -18.54 -10.64
N ILE A 187 7.81 -19.70 -9.99
CA ILE A 187 8.87 -20.13 -9.08
C ILE A 187 10.13 -20.55 -9.87
N ILE A 188 9.95 -21.13 -11.06
CA ILE A 188 11.02 -21.60 -11.95
C ILE A 188 11.40 -20.46 -12.93
N PRO A 189 12.69 -20.23 -13.23
CA PRO A 189 13.10 -19.21 -14.20
C PRO A 189 12.65 -19.52 -15.63
N ASP A 190 12.81 -20.79 -16.04
CA ASP A 190 12.53 -21.25 -17.40
C ASP A 190 11.06 -21.62 -17.56
N GLY A 191 10.43 -21.04 -18.60
CA GLY A 191 8.98 -20.99 -18.81
C GLY A 191 8.29 -22.28 -19.24
N ASN A 192 8.65 -23.43 -18.66
CA ASN A 192 7.86 -24.65 -18.81
C ASN A 192 6.46 -24.46 -18.19
N GLU A 193 5.40 -24.75 -18.93
CA GLU A 193 4.01 -24.47 -18.52
C GLU A 193 3.56 -25.23 -17.26
N SER A 194 4.30 -26.26 -16.86
CA SER A 194 4.12 -26.97 -15.58
C SER A 194 4.51 -26.13 -14.35
N SER A 195 5.08 -24.93 -14.52
CA SER A 195 5.49 -24.10 -13.37
C SER A 195 4.30 -23.66 -12.49
N SER A 196 4.53 -23.76 -11.18
CA SER A 196 3.68 -23.19 -10.14
C SER A 196 3.99 -21.70 -9.97
N LEU A 197 2.94 -20.92 -9.67
CA LEU A 197 3.07 -19.50 -9.40
C LEU A 197 3.11 -19.27 -7.89
N LYS A 198 3.92 -18.32 -7.45
CA LYS A 198 3.91 -17.80 -6.09
C LYS A 198 3.14 -16.49 -6.08
N ALA A 199 2.12 -16.41 -5.23
CA ALA A 199 1.52 -15.15 -4.83
C ALA A 199 2.52 -14.32 -4.01
N ILE A 200 2.74 -13.07 -4.43
CA ILE A 200 3.56 -12.10 -3.69
C ILE A 200 2.71 -10.86 -3.46
N LEU A 201 2.41 -10.56 -2.19
CA LEU A 201 1.63 -9.40 -1.79
C LEU A 201 2.42 -8.11 -2.10
N LEU A 202 1.77 -7.19 -2.82
CA LEU A 202 2.33 -5.91 -3.27
C LEU A 202 1.84 -4.71 -2.46
N THR A 203 1.11 -4.92 -1.38
CA THR A 203 0.53 -3.86 -0.53
C THR A 203 0.66 -4.20 0.95
N ARG A 204 0.49 -3.18 1.79
CA ARG A 204 0.25 -3.31 3.23
C ARG A 204 -1.12 -2.72 3.53
N GLU A 205 -1.92 -3.43 4.32
CA GLU A 205 -3.20 -2.92 4.80
C GLU A 205 -2.99 -1.79 5.81
N HIS A 206 -3.86 -0.80 5.78
CA HIS A 206 -3.85 0.35 6.69
C HIS A 206 -5.05 0.29 7.62
N LYS A 207 -5.00 -0.61 8.61
CA LYS A 207 -6.06 -0.80 9.61
C LYS A 207 -5.73 -0.05 10.91
N VAL A 208 -6.74 0.58 11.51
CA VAL A 208 -6.64 1.41 12.73
C VAL A 208 -6.01 0.65 13.91
N ILE A 209 -6.17 -0.67 13.96
CA ILE A 209 -5.61 -1.53 15.00
C ILE A 209 -4.08 -1.75 14.91
N TYR A 210 -3.45 -1.50 13.76
CA TYR A 210 -2.02 -1.81 13.55
C TYR A 210 -1.10 -0.83 14.28
N PRO A 211 0.02 -1.28 14.90
CA PRO A 211 0.78 -0.45 15.85
C PRO A 211 1.25 0.92 15.35
N PHE A 212 1.79 1.01 14.13
CA PHE A 212 2.25 2.28 13.54
C PHE A 212 1.09 3.23 13.26
N GLU A 213 0.00 2.70 12.69
CA GLU A 213 -1.20 3.47 12.34
C GLU A 213 -1.95 3.93 13.60
N ARG A 214 -2.10 3.04 14.59
CA ARG A 214 -2.66 3.35 15.91
C ARG A 214 -1.86 4.43 16.63
N SER A 215 -0.53 4.34 16.64
CA SER A 215 0.33 5.36 17.25
C SER A 215 0.19 6.72 16.56
N ARG A 216 0.10 6.72 15.22
CA ARG A 216 -0.13 7.93 14.40
C ARG A 216 -1.49 8.57 14.69
N ILE A 217 -2.55 7.77 14.80
CA ILE A 217 -3.90 8.20 15.15
C ILE A 217 -3.97 8.77 16.56
N GLN A 218 -3.42 8.07 17.56
CA GLN A 218 -3.43 8.52 18.96
C GLN A 218 -2.64 9.82 19.16
N LYS A 219 -1.50 10.00 18.45
CA LYS A 219 -0.74 11.26 18.43
C LYS A 219 -1.51 12.43 17.78
N ALA A 220 -2.47 12.13 16.90
CA ALA A 220 -3.40 13.11 16.33
C ALA A 220 -4.68 13.28 17.17
N GLY A 221 -4.74 12.75 18.39
CA GLY A 221 -5.91 12.86 19.27
C GLY A 221 -7.08 11.93 18.91
N GLY A 222 -6.90 10.98 18.00
CA GLY A 222 -7.93 10.00 17.64
C GLY A 222 -8.03 8.85 18.65
N LEU A 223 -9.26 8.54 19.07
CA LEU A 223 -9.54 7.39 19.94
C LEU A 223 -9.81 6.14 19.11
N VAL A 224 -9.16 5.03 19.48
CA VAL A 224 -9.47 3.69 18.98
C VAL A 224 -10.31 2.97 20.03
N SER A 225 -11.55 2.65 19.68
CA SER A 225 -12.51 1.98 20.58
C SER A 225 -12.24 0.47 20.71
N SER A 226 -12.94 -0.18 21.63
CA SER A 226 -12.80 -1.62 21.93
C SER A 226 -13.07 -2.54 20.74
N ASN A 227 -13.93 -2.13 19.81
CA ASN A 227 -14.18 -2.80 18.52
C ASN A 227 -13.12 -2.51 17.44
N GLY A 228 -11.97 -1.92 17.79
CA GLY A 228 -10.86 -1.64 16.87
C GLY A 228 -11.04 -0.43 15.95
N ARG A 229 -12.21 0.23 15.95
CA ARG A 229 -12.54 1.35 15.06
C ARG A 229 -12.05 2.71 15.57
N LEU A 230 -11.72 3.62 14.66
CA LEU A 230 -11.48 5.03 14.94
C LEU A 230 -12.80 5.72 15.24
N GLN A 231 -12.89 6.40 16.39
CA GLN A 231 -14.11 7.05 16.90
C GLN A 231 -15.34 6.13 16.88
N GLY A 232 -15.17 4.82 17.07
CA GLY A 232 -16.24 3.83 16.98
C GLY A 232 -16.71 3.47 15.56
N ARG A 233 -16.24 4.18 14.52
CA ARG A 233 -16.86 4.16 13.18
C ARG A 233 -16.00 3.53 12.08
N LEU A 234 -14.74 3.93 11.91
CA LEU A 234 -13.92 3.59 10.74
C LEU A 234 -12.86 2.51 11.05
N GLU A 235 -12.66 1.52 10.18
CA GLU A 235 -11.63 0.46 10.37
C GLU A 235 -10.31 0.75 9.66
N VAL A 236 -10.34 1.50 8.56
CA VAL A 236 -9.12 1.97 7.87
C VAL A 236 -8.52 3.21 8.52
N SER A 237 -7.19 3.28 8.56
CA SER A 237 -6.43 4.42 9.09
C SER A 237 -5.98 5.40 8.01
N ARG A 238 -6.07 5.01 6.73
CA ARG A 238 -5.73 5.83 5.58
C ARG A 238 -6.79 5.68 4.50
N ALA A 239 -7.24 6.79 3.95
CA ALA A 239 -8.30 6.86 2.94
C ALA A 239 -8.32 8.26 2.30
N PHE A 240 -8.87 8.34 1.09
CA PHE A 240 -9.42 9.57 0.51
C PHE A 240 -10.74 9.94 1.20
N GLY A 241 -11.15 11.21 1.16
CA GLY A 241 -12.45 11.65 1.70
C GLY A 241 -12.42 11.78 3.22
N ASP A 242 -13.29 11.07 3.96
CA ASP A 242 -13.24 10.92 5.44
C ASP A 242 -13.03 12.25 6.20
N ARG A 243 -13.67 13.34 5.73
CA ARG A 243 -13.40 14.73 6.14
C ARG A 243 -13.45 14.94 7.66
N GLN A 244 -14.39 14.28 8.33
CA GLN A 244 -14.55 14.26 9.79
C GLN A 244 -13.38 13.62 10.55
N PHE A 245 -12.63 12.69 9.93
CA PHE A 245 -11.58 11.91 10.59
C PHE A 245 -10.15 12.40 10.29
N LYS A 246 -9.95 13.26 9.27
CA LYS A 246 -8.61 13.82 8.96
C LYS A 246 -7.95 14.51 10.16
N LYS A 247 -8.73 15.29 10.92
CA LYS A 247 -8.26 15.98 12.15
C LYS A 247 -7.91 15.04 13.31
N VAL A 248 -8.33 13.77 13.26
CA VAL A 248 -8.06 12.75 14.29
C VAL A 248 -7.26 11.56 13.74
N GLY A 249 -6.51 11.79 12.65
CA GLY A 249 -5.48 10.86 12.19
C GLY A 249 -5.81 9.99 10.98
N VAL A 250 -6.85 10.26 10.19
CA VAL A 250 -6.92 9.70 8.82
C VAL A 250 -6.06 10.54 7.87
N ILE A 251 -5.34 9.91 6.94
CA ILE A 251 -4.55 10.58 5.90
C ILE A 251 -4.70 9.83 4.56
N ALA A 252 -4.57 10.54 3.44
CA ALA A 252 -4.47 9.94 2.10
C ALA A 252 -3.02 9.74 1.61
N VAL A 253 -2.04 9.61 2.52
CA VAL A 253 -0.65 9.38 2.13
C VAL A 253 -0.42 7.89 1.84
N PRO A 254 -0.14 7.49 0.59
CA PRO A 254 0.04 6.08 0.25
C PRO A 254 1.38 5.53 0.70
N ASP A 255 1.40 4.25 1.04
CA ASP A 255 2.64 3.45 0.97
C ASP A 255 2.94 3.21 -0.52
N VAL A 256 4.14 3.58 -1.01
CA VAL A 256 4.51 3.48 -2.44
C VAL A 256 5.76 2.63 -2.68
N GLN A 257 5.60 1.49 -3.35
CA GLN A 257 6.69 0.61 -3.77
C GLN A 257 6.77 0.43 -5.30
N SER A 258 7.83 -0.22 -5.76
CA SER A 258 8.12 -0.33 -7.20
C SER A 258 9.05 -1.51 -7.51
N PHE A 259 8.81 -2.20 -8.62
CA PHE A 259 9.66 -3.29 -9.12
C PHE A 259 9.66 -3.34 -10.65
N ASN A 260 10.68 -3.95 -11.25
CA ASN A 260 10.71 -4.19 -12.70
C ASN A 260 10.03 -5.53 -13.02
N VAL A 261 9.18 -5.54 -14.05
CA VAL A 261 8.57 -6.77 -14.58
C VAL A 261 9.67 -7.69 -15.13
N THR A 262 9.63 -8.96 -14.75
CA THR A 262 10.58 -9.99 -15.16
C THR A 262 9.89 -11.10 -15.93
N GLU A 263 10.65 -11.98 -16.59
CA GLU A 263 10.07 -13.13 -17.31
C GLU A 263 9.34 -14.15 -16.41
N ARG A 264 9.43 -14.01 -15.08
CA ARG A 264 8.63 -14.81 -14.14
C ARG A 264 7.28 -14.19 -13.80
N ASP A 265 7.10 -12.88 -13.98
CA ASP A 265 5.84 -12.19 -13.65
C ASP A 265 4.78 -12.45 -14.73
N GLN A 266 3.65 -13.02 -14.32
CA GLN A 266 2.57 -13.43 -15.23
C GLN A 266 1.42 -12.43 -15.22
N PHE A 267 0.91 -12.10 -14.04
CA PHE A 267 -0.18 -11.16 -13.84
C PHE A 267 -0.17 -10.53 -12.45
N ILE A 268 -0.88 -9.41 -12.29
CA ILE A 268 -1.19 -8.78 -11.00
C ILE A 268 -2.71 -8.76 -10.81
N ILE A 269 -3.18 -9.18 -9.65
CA ILE A 269 -4.58 -9.00 -9.21
C ILE A 269 -4.62 -7.80 -8.26
N LEU A 270 -5.47 -6.80 -8.53
CA LEU A 270 -5.93 -5.79 -7.58
C LEU A 270 -7.34 -6.18 -7.12
N GLY A 271 -7.72 -5.81 -5.90
CA GLY A 271 -9.11 -5.92 -5.44
C GLY A 271 -9.40 -5.19 -4.13
N CYS A 272 -10.68 -4.95 -3.90
CA CYS A 272 -11.25 -4.39 -2.67
C CYS A 272 -11.23 -5.41 -1.51
N ASP A 273 -11.64 -5.00 -0.32
CA ASP A 273 -11.66 -5.89 0.86
C ASP A 273 -12.63 -7.07 0.67
N GLY A 274 -13.75 -6.88 -0.05
CA GLY A 274 -14.70 -7.94 -0.39
C GLY A 274 -14.13 -9.07 -1.25
N LEU A 275 -13.06 -8.85 -2.02
CA LEU A 275 -12.32 -9.94 -2.67
C LEU A 275 -11.43 -10.67 -1.65
N TRP A 276 -10.59 -9.91 -0.94
CA TRP A 276 -9.50 -10.43 -0.12
C TRP A 276 -9.93 -10.93 1.27
N GLY A 277 -11.16 -10.63 1.69
CA GLY A 277 -11.77 -11.16 2.92
C GLY A 277 -12.24 -12.62 2.79
N VAL A 278 -12.39 -13.12 1.56
CA VAL A 278 -12.87 -14.49 1.28
C VAL A 278 -11.94 -15.33 0.39
N LEU A 279 -11.02 -14.69 -0.35
CA LEU A 279 -9.96 -15.34 -1.11
C LEU A 279 -8.58 -14.94 -0.59
N GLY A 280 -7.78 -15.93 -0.20
CA GLY A 280 -6.37 -15.73 0.13
C GLY A 280 -5.54 -15.35 -1.11
N PRO A 281 -4.40 -14.67 -0.96
CA PRO A 281 -3.52 -14.33 -2.08
C PRO A 281 -3.09 -15.53 -2.93
N THR A 282 -2.86 -16.69 -2.30
CA THR A 282 -2.53 -17.95 -3.00
C THR A 282 -3.74 -18.49 -3.75
N ASP A 283 -4.88 -18.69 -3.08
CA ASP A 283 -6.15 -19.11 -3.70
C ASP A 283 -6.49 -18.31 -4.96
N ALA A 284 -6.43 -16.98 -4.89
CA ALA A 284 -6.75 -16.10 -6.01
C ALA A 284 -5.78 -16.27 -7.19
N VAL A 285 -4.49 -16.46 -6.91
CA VAL A 285 -3.46 -16.69 -7.94
C VAL A 285 -3.61 -18.07 -8.57
N ASP A 286 -3.83 -19.11 -7.77
CA ASP A 286 -4.00 -20.49 -8.27
C ASP A 286 -5.32 -20.65 -9.04
N PHE A 287 -6.40 -19.98 -8.61
CA PHE A 287 -7.67 -19.92 -9.33
C PHE A 287 -7.52 -19.25 -10.70
N VAL A 288 -6.85 -18.09 -10.77
CA VAL A 288 -6.57 -17.41 -12.05
C VAL A 288 -5.64 -18.27 -12.94
N HIS A 289 -4.58 -18.87 -12.38
CA HIS A 289 -3.67 -19.76 -13.12
C HIS A 289 -4.38 -20.99 -13.69
N LYS A 290 -5.29 -21.60 -12.92
CA LYS A 290 -6.14 -22.70 -13.38
C LYS A 290 -7.00 -22.28 -14.58
N LEU A 291 -7.74 -21.18 -14.49
CA LEU A 291 -8.61 -20.74 -15.59
C LEU A 291 -7.82 -20.32 -16.84
N LEU A 292 -6.60 -19.79 -16.69
CA LEU A 292 -5.68 -19.54 -17.81
C LEU A 292 -5.25 -20.86 -18.48
N LYS A 293 -4.93 -21.90 -17.70
CA LYS A 293 -4.60 -23.24 -18.22
C LYS A 293 -5.77 -23.98 -18.85
N GLU A 294 -7.00 -23.69 -18.43
CA GLU A 294 -8.23 -24.11 -19.09
C GLU A 294 -8.52 -23.33 -20.40
N GLY A 295 -7.67 -22.37 -20.77
CA GLY A 295 -7.76 -21.62 -22.04
C GLY A 295 -8.84 -20.54 -22.05
N LEU A 296 -9.33 -20.08 -20.89
CA LEU A 296 -10.41 -19.09 -20.86
C LEU A 296 -9.96 -17.70 -21.35
N PRO A 297 -10.83 -16.96 -22.05
CA PRO A 297 -10.66 -15.53 -22.31
C PRO A 297 -10.40 -14.73 -21.02
N LEU A 298 -9.45 -13.80 -21.06
CA LEU A 298 -8.95 -13.09 -19.88
C LEU A 298 -10.02 -12.26 -19.15
N ASP A 299 -10.99 -11.74 -19.88
CA ASP A 299 -12.16 -11.05 -19.34
C ASP A 299 -13.09 -12.03 -18.59
N ALA A 300 -13.24 -13.26 -19.09
CA ALA A 300 -13.98 -14.33 -18.43
C ALA A 300 -13.24 -14.86 -17.19
N VAL A 301 -11.90 -14.92 -17.21
CA VAL A 301 -11.07 -15.23 -16.02
C VAL A 301 -11.31 -14.19 -14.92
N CYS A 302 -11.24 -12.89 -15.25
CA CYS A 302 -11.48 -11.81 -14.30
C CYS A 302 -12.92 -11.85 -13.73
N ARG A 303 -13.94 -12.02 -14.58
CA ARG A 303 -15.33 -12.18 -14.12
C ARG A 303 -15.55 -13.41 -13.24
N ARG A 304 -14.88 -14.53 -13.53
CA ARG A 304 -14.98 -15.74 -12.69
C ARG A 304 -14.34 -15.56 -11.32
N LEU A 305 -13.25 -14.80 -11.20
CA LEU A 305 -12.60 -14.51 -9.91
C LEU A 305 -13.55 -13.77 -8.95
N VAL A 306 -14.28 -12.77 -9.45
CA VAL A 306 -15.30 -12.05 -8.64
C VAL A 306 -16.49 -12.95 -8.32
N LYS A 307 -16.92 -13.81 -9.25
CA LYS A 307 -18.03 -14.74 -8.99
C LYS A 307 -17.68 -15.84 -7.98
N GLU A 308 -16.45 -16.37 -8.02
CA GLU A 308 -15.93 -17.26 -6.96
C GLU A 308 -16.05 -16.59 -5.59
N ALA A 309 -15.60 -15.33 -5.46
CA ALA A 309 -15.67 -14.59 -4.20
C ALA A 309 -17.11 -14.38 -3.69
N VAL A 310 -18.04 -13.94 -4.56
CA VAL A 310 -19.42 -13.63 -4.16
C VAL A 310 -20.28 -14.88 -3.96
N TYR A 311 -20.32 -15.79 -4.92
CA TYR A 311 -21.30 -16.88 -4.95
C TYR A 311 -20.79 -18.17 -4.28
N GLU A 312 -19.50 -18.51 -4.45
CA GLU A 312 -18.94 -19.77 -3.94
C GLU A 312 -18.27 -19.60 -2.56
N ARG A 313 -17.53 -18.48 -2.37
CA ARG A 313 -16.89 -18.12 -1.08
C ARG A 313 -17.78 -17.26 -0.18
N GLY A 314 -18.93 -16.80 -0.66
CA GLY A 314 -19.96 -16.14 0.14
C GLY A 314 -19.62 -14.72 0.61
N CYS A 315 -18.91 -13.92 -0.18
CA CYS A 315 -18.71 -12.50 0.10
C CYS A 315 -20.05 -11.76 0.22
N LYS A 316 -20.14 -10.90 1.24
CA LYS A 316 -21.34 -10.12 1.57
C LYS A 316 -21.21 -8.63 1.24
N ASP A 317 -20.09 -8.28 0.62
CA ASP A 317 -19.66 -6.93 0.34
C ASP A 317 -19.78 -6.57 -1.15
N ASN A 318 -19.39 -5.35 -1.52
CA ASN A 318 -19.01 -5.08 -2.89
C ASN A 318 -17.72 -5.85 -3.22
N CYS A 319 -17.64 -6.46 -4.40
CA CYS A 319 -16.51 -7.28 -4.80
C CYS A 319 -16.02 -6.86 -6.18
N THR A 320 -14.89 -6.17 -6.21
CA THR A 320 -14.23 -5.65 -7.41
C THR A 320 -12.83 -6.22 -7.52
N ALA A 321 -12.48 -6.67 -8.73
CA ALA A 321 -11.14 -7.11 -9.09
C ALA A 321 -10.69 -6.47 -10.40
N VAL A 322 -9.40 -6.11 -10.49
CA VAL A 322 -8.74 -5.77 -11.76
C VAL A 322 -7.54 -6.69 -11.93
N VAL A 323 -7.50 -7.45 -13.03
CA VAL A 323 -6.39 -8.36 -13.33
C VAL A 323 -5.60 -7.82 -14.52
N ILE A 324 -4.30 -7.62 -14.31
CA ILE A 324 -3.34 -7.06 -15.26
C ILE A 324 -2.42 -8.20 -15.73
N PHE A 325 -2.45 -8.57 -17.00
CA PHE A 325 -1.70 -9.68 -17.58
C PHE A 325 -0.49 -9.18 -18.39
N PHE A 326 0.67 -9.81 -18.20
CA PHE A 326 1.91 -9.50 -18.90
C PHE A 326 2.20 -10.53 -20.00
N LYS A 327 1.45 -10.46 -21.11
CA LYS A 327 1.68 -11.33 -22.27
C LYS A 327 3.04 -11.03 -22.91
N ARG A 328 3.70 -12.04 -23.47
CA ARG A 328 4.90 -11.88 -24.31
C ARG A 328 4.61 -12.37 -25.73
N PRO A 329 5.18 -11.72 -26.76
CA PRO A 329 5.08 -12.17 -28.15
C PRO A 329 5.98 -13.38 -28.42
#